data_AF-A0A2S9J9Y5-F1
#
_entry.id   AF-A0A2S9J9Y5-F1
#
_cell.length_a   1.000
_cell.length_b   1.000
_cell.length_c   1.000
_cell.angle_alpha   90.00
_cell.angle_beta   90.00
_cell.angle_gamma   90.00
#
_symmetry.space_group_name_H-M   'P 1'
#
loop_
_entity.id
_entity.type
_entity.pdbx_description
1 polymer ?
#
loop_
_entity_poly.entity_id
_entity_poly.type
_entity_poly.pdbx_seq_one_letter_code
_entity_poly.pdbx_strand_id
1 'polypeptide(L)' 'MPDNKKRPNPVDVHVGARIRLRRNMVGLSQERLGDSLGITFQQIQKYEKGVNRVG' A
#
# COMPACT_ATOMS: atom_id res chain seq x y z
N MET A 1 -21.96 17.44 -5.47
CA MET A 1 -20.64 17.94 -5.00
C MET A 1 -19.82 16.79 -4.42
N PRO A 2 -18.87 16.20 -5.16
CA PRO A 2 -17.83 15.37 -4.53
C PRO A 2 -16.45 15.90 -4.96
N ASP A 3 -15.43 16.01 -4.13
CA ASP A 3 -14.79 14.94 -3.38
C ASP A 3 -14.13 15.52 -2.12
N ASN A 4 -14.52 15.04 -0.95
CA ASN A 4 -13.70 15.19 0.25
C ASN A 4 -12.55 14.17 0.17
N LYS A 5 -11.62 14.35 -0.79
CA LYS A 5 -10.36 13.61 -0.84
C LYS A 5 -9.54 14.03 0.38
N LYS A 6 -9.79 13.38 1.51
CA LYS A 6 -8.93 13.46 2.69
C LYS A 6 -7.51 13.22 2.20
N ARG A 7 -6.64 14.23 2.38
CA ARG A 7 -5.23 14.11 2.02
C ARG A 7 -4.69 12.83 2.67
N PRO A 8 -3.96 11.99 1.92
CA PRO A 8 -3.28 10.83 2.49
C PRO A 8 -2.52 11.24 3.75
N ASN A 9 -2.65 10.47 4.82
CA ASN A 9 -1.90 10.74 6.04
C ASN A 9 -0.40 10.63 5.71
N PRO A 10 0.45 11.60 6.08
CA PRO A 10 1.89 11.51 5.84
C PRO A 10 2.52 10.20 6.35
N VAL A 11 1.98 9.63 7.43
CA VAL A 11 2.39 8.33 7.97
C VAL A 11 2.07 7.20 6.99
N ASP A 12 0.86 7.14 6.45
CA ASP A 12 0.44 6.09 5.52
C ASP A 12 1.24 6.15 4.21
N VAL A 13 1.57 7.36 3.74
CA VAL A 13 2.45 7.57 2.59
C VAL A 13 3.86 7.06 2.87
N HIS A 14 4.42 7.38 4.03
CA HIS A 14 5.76 6.91 4.42
C HIS A 14 5.80 5.38 4.56
N VAL A 15 4.82 4.80 5.23
CA VAL A 15 4.70 3.34 5.39
C VAL A 15 4.52 2.65 4.04
N GLY A 16 3.64 3.19 3.18
CA GLY A 16 3.43 2.69 1.82
C GLY A 16 4.69 2.68 0.98
N ALA A 17 5.48 3.76 1.02
CA ALA A 17 6.76 3.83 0.34
C ALA A 17 7.75 2.76 0.84
N ARG A 18 7.78 2.50 2.15
CA ARG A 18 8.62 1.44 2.74
C ARG A 18 8.18 0.03 2.34
N ILE A 19 6.87 -0.23 2.28
CA ILE A 19 6.33 -1.51 1.81
C ILE A 19 6.78 -1.75 0.36
N ARG A 20 6.59 -0.77 -0.52
CA ARG A 20 7.01 -0.84 -1.92
C ARG A 20 8.51 -1.08 -2.06
N LEU A 21 9.33 -0.34 -1.30
CA LEU A 21 10.77 -0.48 -1.31
C LEU A 21 11.17 -1.90 -0.89
N ARG A 22 10.64 -2.41 0.22
CA ARG A 22 10.96 -3.77 0.71
C ARG A 22 10.52 -4.82 -0.30
N ARG A 23 9.31 -4.73 -0.82
CA ARG A 23 8.76 -5.65 -1.82
C ARG A 23 9.69 -5.74 -3.04
N ASN A 24 10.14 -4.59 -3.56
CA ASN A 24 11.07 -4.54 -4.69
C ASN A 24 12.45 -5.12 -4.34
N MET A 25 12.99 -4.83 -3.14
CA MET A 25 14.29 -5.37 -2.71
C MET A 25 14.31 -6.90 -2.61
N VAL A 26 13.16 -7.53 -2.35
CA VAL A 26 13.04 -9.00 -2.32
C VAL A 26 12.43 -9.59 -3.59
N GLY A 27 12.28 -8.79 -4.65
CA GLY A 27 11.79 -9.25 -5.96
C GLY A 27 10.32 -9.72 -5.96
N LEU A 28 9.48 -9.27 -5.03
CA LEU A 28 8.09 -9.69 -4.97
C LEU A 28 7.19 -8.79 -5.84
N SER A 29 6.20 -9.40 -6.51
CA SER A 29 5.11 -8.64 -7.12
C SER A 29 4.06 -8.26 -6.06
N GLN A 30 3.18 -7.31 -6.37
CA GLN A 30 2.08 -6.92 -5.47
C GLN A 30 1.12 -8.09 -5.22
N GLU A 31 0.87 -8.92 -6.25
CA GLU A 31 0.08 -10.15 -6.14
C GLU A 31 0.74 -11.14 -5.18
N ARG A 32 2.03 -11.45 -5.38
CA ARG A 32 2.77 -12.40 -4.53
C ARG A 32 2.84 -11.94 -3.08
N LEU A 33 3.02 -10.64 -2.85
CA LEU A 33 2.97 -10.07 -1.49
C LEU A 33 1.56 -10.19 -0.90
N GLY A 34 0.53 -9.89 -1.68
CA GLY A 34 -0.87 -10.04 -1.29
C GLY A 34 -1.20 -11.48 -0.88
N ASP A 35 -0.86 -12.45 -1.73
CA ASP A 35 -1.07 -13.88 -1.48
C ASP A 35 -0.38 -14.32 -0.18
N SER A 36 0.86 -13.88 0.06
CA SER A 36 1.61 -14.20 1.28
C SER A 36 1.01 -13.60 2.56
N LEU A 37 0.22 -12.52 2.42
CA LEU A 37 -0.42 -11.80 3.52
C LEU A 37 -1.92 -12.11 3.62
N GLY A 38 -2.48 -12.96 2.74
CA GLY A 38 -3.90 -13.26 2.69
C GLY A 38 -4.79 -12.07 2.29
N ILE A 39 -4.23 -11.10 1.56
CA ILE A 39 -4.95 -9.89 1.11
C ILE A 39 -4.79 -9.70 -0.40
N THR A 40 -5.72 -8.97 -1.01
CA THR A 40 -5.69 -8.80 -2.47
C THR A 40 -4.57 -7.88 -2.93
N PHE A 41 -4.13 -8.04 -4.18
CA PHE A 41 -3.14 -7.14 -4.78
C PHE A 41 -3.61 -5.69 -4.81
N GLN A 42 -4.92 -5.43 -4.94
CA GLN A 42 -5.46 -4.07 -4.88
C GLN A 42 -5.29 -3.46 -3.49
N GLN A 43 -5.37 -4.27 -2.42
CA GLN A 43 -5.11 -3.82 -1.05
C GLN A 43 -3.64 -3.40 -0.88
N ILE A 44 -2.71 -4.23 -1.36
CA ILE A 44 -1.27 -3.91 -1.40
C ILE A 44 -1.05 -2.62 -2.18
N GLN A 45 -1.67 -2.47 -3.34
CA GLN A 45 -1.54 -1.25 -4.14
C GLN A 45 -2.04 0.00 -3.38
N LYS A 46 -3.13 -0.11 -2.61
CA LYS A 46 -3.64 1.00 -1.78
C LYS A 46 -2.71 1.33 -0.62
N TYR A 47 -2.11 0.34 0.02
CA TYR A 47 -1.09 0.55 1.05
C TYR A 47 0.15 1.21 0.47
N GLU A 48 0.67 0.73 -0.66
CA GLU A 48 1.85 1.31 -1.31
C GLU A 48 1.64 2.75 -1.78
N LYS A 49 0.39 3.12 -2.11
CA LYS A 49 0.00 4.50 -2.46
C LYS A 49 -0.32 5.36 -1.23
N GLY A 50 -0.34 4.79 -0.01
CA GLY A 50 -0.72 5.49 1.22
C GLY A 50 -2.18 5.95 1.26
N VAL A 51 -3.04 5.35 0.42
CA VAL A 51 -4.47 5.69 0.34
C VAL A 51 -5.27 4.99 1.44
N ASN A 52 -4.82 3.80 1.83
CA ASN A 52 -5.37 3.05 2.95
C ASN A 52 -4.33 2.99 4.08
N ARG A 53 -4.83 3.11 5.32
CA ARG A 53 -4.00 2.87 6.51
C ARG A 53 -3.70 1.38 6.65
N VAL A 54 -2.45 1.08 6.95
CA VAL A 54 -2.01 -0.25 7.37
C VAL A 54 -2.38 -0.42 8.85
N GLY A 55 -3.08 -1.49 9.17
CA GLY A 55 -3.62 -1.78 10.51
C GLY A 55 -3.79 -3.26 10.73
#